data_AF-A0A849SFW1-F1
#
_entry.id   AF-A0A849SFW1-F1
#
_cell.length_a   1.000
_cell.length_b   1.000
_cell.length_c   1.000
_cell.angle_alpha   90.00
_cell.angle_beta   90.00
_cell.angle_gamma   90.00
#
_symmetry.space_group_name_H-M   'P 1'
#
loop_
_entity.id
_entity.type
_entity.pdbx_description
1 polymer ?
#
loop_
_entity_poly.entity_id
_entity_poly.type
_entity_poly.pdbx_seq_one_letter_code
_entity_poly.pdbx_strand_id
1 'polypeptide(L)'
;MSAHAKTHDEGHAPGAGHHRNYVKIWAILLVLLIVSVTGPMLGIRVITLITAFGIALVKAYIVAKNFMHLDVEKPIVHWALAVALLLMVVFYAGIAPDVQKQSGTHWKKAKVESHAPAHGSGHEGH
;
A
#
# COMPACT_ATOMS: atom_id res chain seq x y z
N MET A 1 -10.38 72.44 -8.43
CA MET A 1 -11.46 71.55 -8.94
C MET A 1 -10.98 70.12 -8.79
N SER A 2 -11.42 69.43 -7.74
CA SER A 2 -11.20 67.98 -7.59
C SER A 2 -11.98 67.26 -8.68
N ALA A 3 -11.27 66.69 -9.64
CA ALA A 3 -11.85 65.78 -10.61
C ALA A 3 -11.45 64.36 -10.24
N HIS A 4 -12.42 63.71 -9.61
CA HIS A 4 -12.59 62.29 -9.37
C HIS A 4 -11.66 61.36 -10.17
N ALA A 5 -10.87 60.60 -9.42
CA ALA A 5 -10.33 59.32 -9.81
C ALA A 5 -11.47 58.39 -10.27
N LYS A 6 -11.48 58.04 -11.55
CA LYS A 6 -12.13 56.81 -12.01
C LYS A 6 -11.13 55.68 -11.81
N THR A 7 -11.16 55.09 -10.62
CA THR A 7 -10.68 53.73 -10.41
C THR A 7 -11.48 52.83 -11.35
N HIS A 8 -10.82 52.33 -12.40
CA HIS A 8 -11.33 51.20 -13.16
C HIS A 8 -11.38 50.01 -12.21
N ASP A 9 -12.59 49.72 -11.75
CA ASP A 9 -12.98 48.49 -11.08
C ASP A 9 -12.91 47.37 -12.14
N GLU A 10 -11.70 46.84 -12.35
CA GLU A 10 -11.49 45.60 -13.10
C GLU A 10 -12.06 44.48 -12.23
N GLY A 11 -13.32 44.15 -12.52
CA GLY A 11 -14.09 43.09 -11.91
C GLY A 11 -13.27 41.81 -11.83
N HIS A 12 -12.89 41.46 -10.60
CA HIS A 12 -12.34 40.15 -10.28
C HIS A 12 -13.42 39.11 -10.59
N ALA A 13 -13.36 38.51 -11.77
CA ALA A 13 -14.07 37.28 -12.06
C ALA A 13 -13.73 36.27 -10.95
N PRO A 14 -14.72 35.62 -10.30
CA PRO A 14 -14.45 34.50 -9.43
C PRO A 14 -14.04 33.33 -10.33
N GLY A 15 -12.79 33.33 -10.78
CA GLY A 15 -12.18 32.20 -11.44
C GLY A 15 -12.32 31.03 -10.49
N ALA A 16 -13.16 30.08 -10.86
CA ALA A 16 -13.49 28.89 -10.11
C ALA A 16 -12.21 28.24 -9.58
N GLY A 17 -11.91 28.50 -8.31
CA GLY A 17 -10.76 27.94 -7.62
C GLY A 17 -10.90 26.42 -7.71
N HIS A 18 -9.96 25.78 -8.39
CA HIS A 18 -9.88 24.34 -8.54
C HIS A 18 -9.49 23.71 -7.20
N HIS A 19 -10.34 23.87 -6.18
CA HIS A 19 -10.09 23.40 -4.83
C HIS A 19 -10.28 21.89 -4.82
N ARG A 20 -9.18 21.15 -4.87
CA ARG A 20 -9.19 19.69 -4.82
C ARG A 20 -9.89 19.24 -3.53
N ASN A 21 -11.05 18.60 -3.65
CA ASN A 21 -11.83 18.16 -2.49
C ASN A 21 -11.15 16.97 -1.78
N TYR A 22 -10.14 17.21 -0.95
CA TYR A 22 -9.44 16.17 -0.18
C TYR A 22 -10.37 15.29 0.66
N VAL A 23 -11.52 15.83 1.10
CA VAL A 23 -12.56 15.07 1.81
C VAL A 23 -13.16 13.96 0.94
N LYS A 24 -13.37 14.20 -0.35
CA LYS A 24 -13.88 13.17 -1.29
C LYS A 24 -12.83 12.07 -1.49
N ILE A 25 -11.57 12.44 -1.66
CA ILE A 25 -10.49 11.46 -1.83
C ILE A 25 -10.33 10.64 -0.55
N TRP A 26 -10.35 11.28 0.62
CA TRP A 26 -10.32 10.58 1.91
C TRP A 26 -11.46 9.56 2.04
N ALA A 27 -12.68 9.93 1.67
CA ALA A 27 -13.82 9.02 1.72
C ALA A 27 -13.63 7.82 0.79
N ILE A 28 -13.10 8.03 -0.43
CA ILE A 28 -12.77 6.94 -1.36
C ILE A 28 -11.72 6.01 -0.75
N LEU A 29 -10.65 6.56 -0.16
CA LEU A 29 -9.61 5.76 0.49
C LEU A 29 -10.16 4.94 1.68
N LEU A 30 -11.10 5.51 2.43
CA LEU A 30 -11.77 4.81 3.53
C LEU A 30 -12.64 3.66 3.01
N VAL A 31 -13.36 3.85 1.90
CA VAL A 31 -14.12 2.77 1.25
C VAL A 31 -13.19 1.67 0.75
N LEU A 32 -12.10 2.02 0.06
CA LEU A 32 -11.10 1.03 -0.37
C LEU A 32 -10.51 0.25 0.81
N LEU A 33 -10.31 0.90 1.95
CA LEU A 33 -9.85 0.26 3.18
C LEU A 33 -10.87 -0.76 3.69
N ILE A 34 -12.14 -0.38 3.78
CA ILE A 34 -13.21 -1.28 4.24
C ILE A 34 -13.30 -2.51 3.33
N VAL A 35 -13.29 -2.30 2.01
CA VAL A 35 -13.31 -3.41 1.04
C VAL A 35 -12.07 -4.30 1.19
N SER A 36 -10.89 -3.72 1.45
CA SER A 36 -9.66 -4.50 1.68
C SER A 36 -9.71 -5.36 2.93
N VAL A 37 -10.41 -4.93 3.99
CA VAL A 37 -10.54 -5.68 5.25
C VAL A 37 -11.61 -6.76 5.14
N THR A 38 -12.70 -6.48 4.43
CA THR A 38 -13.83 -7.40 4.28
C THR A 38 -13.59 -8.44 3.18
N GLY A 39 -12.84 -8.12 2.13
CA GLY A 39 -12.54 -9.04 1.01
C GLY A 39 -11.91 -10.38 1.41
N PRO A 40 -10.95 -10.44 2.36
CA PRO A 40 -10.38 -11.68 2.87
C PRO A 40 -11.38 -12.64 3.55
N MET A 41 -12.55 -12.16 3.98
CA MET A 41 -13.54 -12.98 4.67
C MET A 41 -14.28 -13.95 3.73
N LEU A 42 -14.11 -13.82 2.42
CA LEU A 42 -14.70 -14.69 1.41
C LEU A 42 -13.99 -16.06 1.28
N GLY A 43 -12.88 -16.29 2.00
CA GLY A 43 -12.23 -17.61 2.14
C GLY A 43 -11.48 -18.14 0.90
N ILE A 44 -11.61 -17.49 -0.26
CA ILE A 44 -10.97 -17.92 -1.51
C ILE A 44 -9.63 -17.21 -1.68
N ARG A 45 -8.53 -17.89 -1.33
CA ARG A 45 -7.17 -17.33 -1.29
C ARG A 45 -6.75 -16.58 -2.55
N VAL A 46 -7.04 -17.12 -3.75
CA VAL A 46 -6.64 -16.49 -5.01
C VAL A 46 -7.42 -15.19 -5.27
N ILE A 47 -8.73 -15.22 -5.05
CA ILE A 47 -9.58 -14.03 -5.22
C ILE A 47 -9.17 -12.96 -4.22
N THR A 48 -8.95 -13.34 -2.96
CA THR A 48 -8.45 -12.43 -1.93
C THR A 48 -7.12 -11.78 -2.31
N LEU A 49 -6.16 -12.54 -2.88
CA LEU A 49 -4.88 -11.97 -3.31
C LEU A 49 -5.06 -10.97 -4.46
N ILE A 50 -5.82 -11.33 -5.50
CA ILE A 50 -6.08 -10.43 -6.63
C ILE A 50 -6.78 -9.15 -6.15
N THR A 51 -7.81 -9.28 -5.32
CA THR A 51 -8.55 -8.14 -4.75
C THR A 51 -7.65 -7.29 -3.85
N ALA A 52 -6.83 -7.89 -2.99
CA ALA A 52 -5.93 -7.14 -2.10
C ALA A 52 -4.88 -6.35 -2.89
N PHE A 53 -4.22 -6.98 -3.87
CA PHE A 53 -3.24 -6.30 -4.72
C PHE A 53 -3.89 -5.24 -5.62
N GLY A 54 -5.06 -5.54 -6.20
CA GLY A 54 -5.80 -4.60 -7.04
C GLY A 54 -6.19 -3.34 -6.26
N ILE A 55 -6.75 -3.49 -5.06
CA ILE A 55 -7.11 -2.37 -4.18
C ILE A 55 -5.86 -1.59 -3.76
N ALA A 56 -4.76 -2.28 -3.45
CA ALA A 56 -3.50 -1.62 -3.09
C ALA A 56 -2.97 -0.73 -4.23
N LEU A 57 -3.02 -1.19 -5.48
CA LEU A 57 -2.61 -0.41 -6.65
C LEU A 57 -3.51 0.82 -6.87
N VAL A 58 -4.83 0.65 -6.80
CA VAL A 58 -5.78 1.78 -6.95
C VAL A 58 -5.56 2.82 -5.84
N LYS A 59 -5.40 2.37 -4.59
CA LYS A 59 -5.12 3.24 -3.45
C LYS A 59 -3.82 4.03 -3.68
N ALA A 60 -2.74 3.34 -4.06
CA ALA A 60 -1.44 3.97 -4.32
C ALA A 60 -1.53 5.01 -5.44
N TYR A 61 -2.23 4.70 -6.54
CA TYR A 61 -2.43 5.64 -7.65
C TYR A 61 -3.18 6.91 -7.21
N ILE A 62 -4.29 6.74 -6.47
CA ILE A 62 -5.08 7.87 -5.98
C ILE A 62 -4.26 8.75 -5.03
N VAL A 63 -3.45 8.15 -4.15
CA VAL A 63 -2.56 8.90 -3.25
C VAL A 63 -1.48 9.65 -4.02
N ALA A 64 -0.83 9.00 -4.97
CA ALA A 64 0.22 9.59 -5.80
C ALA A 64 -0.33 10.78 -6.62
N LYS A 65 -1.50 10.63 -7.24
CA LYS A 65 -2.12 11.70 -8.03
C LYS A 65 -2.64 12.86 -7.19
N ASN A 66 -3.30 12.58 -6.06
CA ASN A 66 -4.07 13.58 -5.32
C ASN A 66 -3.35 14.19 -4.12
N PHE A 67 -2.53 13.41 -3.41
CA PHE A 67 -1.81 13.88 -2.22
C PHE A 67 -0.36 14.24 -2.53
N MET A 68 0.31 13.49 -3.43
CA MET A 68 1.69 13.79 -3.82
C MET A 68 1.80 14.82 -4.97
N HIS A 69 0.69 15.38 -5.44
CA HIS A 69 0.65 16.43 -6.47
C HIS A 69 1.33 16.09 -7.81
N LEU A 70 1.62 14.82 -8.08
CA LEU A 70 2.36 14.41 -9.27
C LEU A 70 1.72 14.90 -10.58
N ASP A 71 0.40 15.01 -10.64
CA ASP A 71 -0.36 15.50 -11.81
C ASP A 71 -0.02 16.96 -12.21
N VAL A 72 0.44 17.77 -11.26
CA VAL A 72 0.79 19.19 -11.45
C VAL A 72 2.31 19.37 -11.61
N GLU A 73 3.09 18.39 -11.19
CA GLU A 73 4.54 18.47 -11.18
C GLU A 73 5.20 18.08 -12.50
N LYS A 74 6.50 18.38 -12.60
CA LYS A 74 7.30 18.15 -13.80
C LYS A 74 7.34 16.64 -14.14
N PRO A 75 7.34 16.27 -15.44
CA PRO A 75 7.35 14.86 -15.86
C PRO A 75 8.58 14.07 -15.38
N ILE A 76 9.67 14.76 -15.00
CA ILE A 76 10.84 14.14 -14.36
C ILE A 76 10.51 13.42 -13.05
N VAL A 77 9.52 13.89 -12.28
CA VAL A 77 9.14 13.28 -10.99
C VAL A 77 8.48 11.92 -11.21
N HIS A 78 7.68 11.78 -12.27
CA HIS A 78 7.11 10.49 -12.66
C HIS A 78 8.19 9.48 -13.06
N TRP A 79 9.20 9.93 -13.82
CA TRP A 79 10.35 9.10 -14.17
C TRP A 79 11.19 8.72 -12.94
N ALA A 80 11.45 9.66 -12.04
CA ALA A 80 12.18 9.39 -10.80
C ALA A 80 11.43 8.35 -9.93
N LEU A 81 10.10 8.48 -9.81
CA LEU A 81 9.27 7.54 -9.05
C LEU A 81 9.19 6.16 -9.73
N ALA A 82 9.10 6.12 -11.07
CA ALA A 82 9.16 4.88 -11.83
C ALA A 82 10.51 4.18 -11.67
N VAL A 83 11.62 4.91 -11.73
CA VAL A 83 12.97 4.38 -11.48
C VAL A 83 13.11 3.90 -10.04
N ALA A 84 12.60 4.64 -9.06
CA ALA A 84 12.62 4.20 -7.66
C ALA A 84 11.83 2.90 -7.44
N LEU A 85 10.64 2.76 -8.05
CA LEU A 85 9.87 1.52 -8.02
C LEU A 85 10.58 0.38 -8.73
N LEU A 86 11.21 0.65 -9.88
CA LEU A 86 12.00 -0.34 -10.60
C LEU A 86 13.18 -0.83 -9.74
N LEU A 87 13.94 0.09 -9.15
CA LEU A 87 15.05 -0.24 -8.25
C LEU A 87 14.57 -1.01 -7.02
N MET A 88 13.43 -0.66 -6.44
CA MET A 88 12.81 -1.41 -5.34
C MET A 88 12.53 -2.86 -5.76
N VAL A 89 11.96 -3.08 -6.94
CA VAL A 89 11.67 -4.43 -7.46
C VAL A 89 12.96 -5.21 -7.73
N VAL A 90 13.95 -4.58 -8.36
CA VAL A 90 15.26 -5.20 -8.64
C VAL A 90 15.98 -5.55 -7.34
N PHE A 91 15.97 -4.65 -6.36
CA PHE A 91 16.56 -4.88 -5.04
C PHE A 91 15.88 -6.04 -4.32
N TYR A 92 14.54 -6.04 -4.27
CA TYR A 92 13.77 -7.14 -3.69
C TYR A 92 14.11 -8.46 -4.38
N ALA A 93 14.14 -8.50 -5.72
CA ALA A 93 14.49 -9.71 -6.47
C ALA A 93 15.93 -10.18 -6.19
N GLY A 94 16.86 -9.26 -5.93
CA GLY A 94 18.24 -9.58 -5.58
C GLY A 94 18.39 -10.21 -4.20
N ILE A 95 17.63 -9.74 -3.20
CA ILE A 95 17.72 -10.26 -1.82
C ILE A 95 16.76 -11.42 -1.54
N ALA A 96 15.68 -11.53 -2.30
CA ALA A 96 14.66 -12.58 -2.16
C ALA A 96 15.24 -14.01 -2.11
N PRO A 97 16.10 -14.45 -3.06
CA PRO A 97 16.64 -15.81 -3.04
C PRO A 97 17.60 -16.08 -1.88
N ASP A 98 18.17 -15.03 -1.27
CA ASP A 98 19.04 -15.16 -0.10
C ASP A 98 18.18 -15.34 1.18
N VAL A 99 17.23 -14.44 1.41
CA VAL A 99 16.37 -14.43 2.61
C VAL A 99 15.37 -15.59 2.62
N GLN A 100 14.85 -16.00 1.46
CA GLN A 100 13.76 -16.99 1.39
C GLN A 100 14.24 -18.44 1.38
N LYS A 101 15.57 -18.70 1.40
CA LYS A 101 16.10 -20.06 1.55
C LYS A 101 15.80 -20.59 2.94
N GLN A 102 15.08 -21.71 3.02
CA GLN A 102 14.76 -22.37 4.30
C GLN A 102 15.93 -23.19 4.89
N SER A 103 17.08 -23.24 4.19
CA SER A 103 18.28 -23.97 4.59
C SER A 103 19.52 -23.11 4.34
N GLY A 104 20.32 -22.89 5.39
CA GLY A 104 21.64 -22.27 5.32
C GLY A 104 22.73 -23.26 5.77
N THR A 105 23.97 -23.02 5.36
CA THR A 105 25.13 -23.91 5.57
C THR A 105 25.39 -24.28 7.04
N HIS A 106 24.85 -23.53 7.99
CA HIS A 106 24.95 -23.78 9.44
C HIS A 106 23.61 -23.90 10.17
N TRP A 107 22.46 -23.85 9.49
CA TRP A 107 21.14 -23.95 10.12
C TRP A 107 20.53 -25.33 9.96
N LYS A 108 20.65 -26.16 11.00
CA LYS A 108 19.80 -27.34 11.20
C LYS A 108 18.57 -26.90 12.00
N LYS A 109 17.38 -26.96 11.41
CA LYS A 109 16.13 -26.86 12.17
C LYS A 109 16.11 -28.05 13.14
N ALA A 110 16.17 -27.79 14.45
CA ALA A 110 15.93 -28.84 15.43
C ALA A 110 14.51 -29.36 15.19
N LYS A 111 14.40 -30.63 14.77
CA LYS A 111 13.13 -31.34 14.80
C LYS A 111 12.75 -31.38 16.27
N VAL A 112 11.79 -30.56 16.67
CA VAL A 112 11.13 -30.73 17.96
C VAL A 112 10.41 -32.07 17.83
N GLU A 113 11.10 -33.11 18.27
CA GLU A 113 10.52 -34.41 18.45
C GLU A 113 9.49 -34.24 19.55
N SER A 114 8.21 -34.21 19.18
CA SER A 114 7.12 -34.36 20.13
C SER A 114 7.27 -35.74 20.76
N HIS A 115 8.13 -35.83 21.77
CA HIS A 115 8.11 -36.91 22.74
C HIS A 115 6.85 -36.68 23.58
N ALA A 116 5.72 -37.15 23.06
CA ALA A 116 4.58 -37.46 23.91
C ALA A 116 5.10 -38.48 24.94
N PRO A 117 5.07 -38.20 26.24
CA PRO A 117 5.45 -39.20 27.21
C PRO A 117 4.47 -40.37 27.07
N ALA A 118 5.00 -41.53 26.65
CA ALA A 118 4.29 -42.79 26.76
C ALA A 118 4.06 -43.04 28.26
N HIS A 119 2.87 -42.68 28.73
CA HIS A 119 2.44 -42.99 30.09
C HIS A 119 2.36 -44.52 30.21
N GLY A 120 3.18 -45.07 31.10
CA GLY A 120 3.56 -46.48 31.12
C GLY A 120 2.41 -47.47 31.32
N SER A 121 2.45 -48.53 30.53
CA SER A 121 1.92 -49.84 30.89
C SER A 121 2.97 -50.58 31.71
N GLY A 122 2.81 -50.58 33.03
CA GLY A 122 3.58 -51.41 33.96
C GLY A 122 2.64 -51.95 35.03
N HIS A 123 2.00 -53.08 34.73
CA HIS A 123 1.29 -53.89 35.72
C HIS A 123 1.92 -55.28 35.68
N GLU A 124 3.03 -55.43 36.40
CA GLU A 124 3.59 -56.73 36.80
C GLU A 124 2.87 -57.19 38.07
N GLY A 125 2.64 -58.50 38.17
CA GLY A 125 1.61 -59.09 39.02
C GLY A 125 1.97 -59.35 40.48
N HIS A 126 0.91 -59.71 41.20
CA HIS A 126 0.83 -60.73 42.24
C HIS A 126 -0.55 -61.39 42.15
#